data_AF-A0A2T6LX17-F1
#
_entry.id   AF-A0A2T6LX17-F1
#
_cell.length_a   1.000
_cell.length_b   1.000
_cell.length_c   1.000
_cell.angle_alpha   90.00
_cell.angle_beta   90.00
_cell.angle_gamma   90.00
#
_symmetry.space_group_name_H-M   'P 1'
#
loop_
_entity.id
_entity.type
_entity.pdbx_description
1 polymer ?
#
loop_
_entity_poly.entity_id
_entity_poly.type
_entity_poly.pdbx_seq_one_letter_code
_entity_poly.pdbx_strand_id
1 'polypeptide(L)'
;MARYILIDNESGFIFADTADLVGFDTSAAHGDDAIIDAARCLNASIGYNPDDFSYEINYRLGGENHYTVYRVDIDGSEAVAIVQDGQDQEVIEAVERDCEFVGSVKVTNLTAGD
;
A
#
# COMPACT_ATOMS: atom_id res chain seq x y z
N MET A 1 -13.98 9.16 -1.56
CA MET A 1 -13.53 7.76 -1.62
C MET A 1 -12.12 7.73 -1.07
N ALA A 2 -11.84 6.88 -0.09
CA ALA A 2 -10.51 6.82 0.52
C ALA A 2 -9.53 6.19 -0.47
N ARG A 3 -8.40 6.84 -0.72
CA ARG A 3 -7.35 6.35 -1.62
C ARG A 3 -6.17 5.91 -0.78
N TYR A 4 -5.52 4.81 -1.15
CA TYR A 4 -4.40 4.24 -0.41
C TYR A 4 -3.17 4.10 -1.30
N ILE A 5 -2.02 4.49 -0.76
CA ILE A 5 -0.73 4.43 -1.44
C ILE A 5 0.14 3.43 -0.68
N LEU A 6 0.74 2.48 -1.41
CA LEU A 6 1.61 1.46 -0.86
C LEU A 6 3.07 1.77 -1.22
N ILE A 7 3.89 1.94 -0.20
CA ILE A 7 5.33 2.22 -0.34
C ILE A 7 6.09 1.03 0.24
N ASP A 8 6.95 0.43 -0.56
CA ASP A 8 7.85 -0.63 -0.10
C ASP A 8 8.93 -0.06 0.80
N ASN A 9 9.01 -0.58 2.03
CA ASN A 9 9.99 -0.14 3.02
C ASN A 9 11.40 -0.72 2.75
N GLU A 10 11.52 -1.79 1.97
CA GLU A 10 12.82 -2.39 1.63
C GLU A 10 13.57 -1.56 0.57
N SER A 11 12.87 -1.17 -0.49
CA SER A 11 13.44 -0.44 -1.63
C SER A 11 13.20 1.07 -1.56
N GLY A 12 12.29 1.51 -0.69
CA GLY A 12 11.83 2.91 -0.64
C GLY A 12 11.08 3.31 -1.91
N PHE A 13 10.42 2.37 -2.57
CA PHE A 13 9.71 2.59 -3.85
C PHE A 13 8.22 2.68 -3.64
N ILE A 14 7.55 3.53 -4.42
CA ILE A 14 6.10 3.49 -4.49
C ILE A 14 5.71 2.33 -5.38
N PHE A 15 5.07 1.33 -4.76
CA PHE A 15 4.77 0.06 -5.41
C PHE A 15 3.45 0.12 -6.16
N ALA A 16 2.44 0.78 -5.59
CA ALA A 16 1.18 1.02 -6.27
C ALA A 16 0.32 2.08 -5.60
N ASP A 17 -0.54 2.64 -6.42
CA ASP A 17 -1.68 3.43 -6.01
C ASP A 17 -2.97 2.63 -6.16
N THR A 18 -3.75 2.51 -5.09
CA THR A 18 -5.03 1.78 -5.16
C THR A 18 -6.08 2.42 -6.06
N ALA A 19 -5.93 3.67 -6.48
CA ALA A 19 -6.81 4.24 -7.51
C ALA A 19 -6.50 3.72 -8.91
N ASP A 20 -5.28 3.22 -9.15
CA ASP A 20 -4.88 2.56 -10.39
C ASP A 20 -5.12 1.04 -10.34
N LEU A 21 -5.12 0.45 -9.14
CA LEU A 21 -5.40 -0.98 -8.95
C LEU A 21 -6.85 -1.34 -9.29
N VAL A 22 -7.02 -2.10 -10.38
CA VAL A 22 -8.31 -2.64 -10.79
C VAL A 22 -8.83 -3.61 -9.73
N GLY A 23 -9.96 -3.27 -9.11
CA GLY A 23 -10.70 -4.16 -8.19
C GLY A 23 -10.60 -3.81 -6.72
N PHE A 24 -9.82 -2.79 -6.34
CA PHE A 24 -9.77 -2.33 -4.95
C PHE A 24 -11.04 -1.52 -4.61
N ASP A 25 -11.91 -2.07 -3.78
CA ASP A 25 -13.14 -1.39 -3.37
C ASP A 25 -12.88 -0.44 -2.19
N THR A 26 -12.63 0.82 -2.54
CA THR A 26 -12.42 1.93 -1.58
C THR A 26 -13.65 2.25 -0.70
N SER A 27 -14.80 1.61 -0.95
CA SER A 27 -16.06 1.87 -0.25
C SER A 27 -16.33 0.87 0.89
N ALA A 28 -15.75 -0.33 0.82
CA ALA A 28 -15.87 -1.37 1.85
C ALA A 28 -14.65 -1.42 2.79
N ALA A 29 -13.50 -0.91 2.33
CA ALA A 29 -12.23 -1.01 3.00
C ALA A 29 -12.11 0.02 4.16
N HIS A 30 -12.37 -0.41 5.40
CA HIS A 30 -12.11 0.37 6.60
C HIS A 30 -11.18 -0.37 7.56
N GLY A 31 -10.18 0.33 8.10
CA GLY A 31 -9.29 -0.21 9.13
C GLY A 31 -8.27 -1.22 8.56
N ASP A 32 -8.01 -2.27 9.34
CA ASP A 32 -7.01 -3.30 9.05
C ASP A 32 -7.26 -4.07 7.73
N ASP A 33 -8.50 -4.52 7.49
CA ASP A 33 -8.87 -5.24 6.25
C ASP A 33 -8.51 -4.46 4.97
N ALA A 34 -8.61 -3.12 5.00
CA ALA A 34 -8.26 -2.26 3.87
C ALA A 34 -6.78 -2.38 3.47
N ILE A 35 -5.91 -2.47 4.48
CA ILE A 35 -4.46 -2.52 4.31
C ILE A 35 -4.06 -3.86 3.70
N ILE A 36 -4.66 -4.95 4.18
CA ILE A 36 -4.42 -6.30 3.63
C ILE A 36 -4.96 -6.39 2.20
N ASP A 37 -6.17 -5.92 1.96
CA ASP A 37 -6.80 -5.99 0.64
C ASP A 37 -6.01 -5.19 -0.40
N ALA A 38 -5.45 -4.04 0.00
CA ALA A 38 -4.60 -3.21 -0.84
C ALA A 38 -3.33 -3.95 -1.27
N ALA A 39 -2.66 -4.64 -0.34
CA ALA A 39 -1.48 -5.45 -0.65
C ALA A 39 -1.82 -6.70 -1.47
N ARG A 40 -2.99 -7.32 -1.24
CA ARG A 40 -3.48 -8.43 -2.07
C ARG A 40 -3.77 -7.99 -3.50
N CYS A 41 -4.45 -6.86 -3.68
CA CYS A 41 -4.72 -6.28 -4.99
C CYS A 41 -3.42 -5.91 -5.71
N LEU A 42 -2.46 -5.32 -5.00
CA LEU A 42 -1.14 -5.03 -5.55
C LEU A 42 -0.46 -6.30 -6.07
N ASN A 43 -0.35 -7.34 -5.24
CA ASN A 43 0.26 -8.62 -5.63
C ASN A 43 -0.45 -9.26 -6.81
N ALA A 44 -1.79 -9.25 -6.81
CA ALA A 44 -2.57 -9.74 -7.94
C ALA A 44 -2.32 -8.93 -9.23
N SER A 45 -2.16 -7.61 -9.13
CA SER A 45 -1.91 -6.71 -10.27
C SER A 45 -0.54 -6.94 -10.90
N ILE A 46 0.48 -7.25 -10.11
CA ILE A 46 1.82 -7.61 -10.63
C ILE A 46 1.92 -9.08 -11.09
N GLY A 47 0.83 -9.85 -11.00
CA GLY A 47 0.73 -11.22 -11.49
C GLY A 47 1.09 -12.30 -10.48
N TYR A 48 1.26 -11.95 -9.20
CA TYR A 48 1.41 -12.93 -8.12
C TYR A 48 0.06 -13.41 -7.60
N ASN A 49 0.02 -14.67 -7.13
CA ASN A 49 -1.15 -15.20 -6.46
C ASN A 49 -1.16 -14.72 -5.01
N PRO A 50 -2.19 -13.98 -4.55
CA PRO A 50 -2.23 -13.49 -3.18
C PRO A 50 -2.27 -14.63 -2.15
N ASP A 51 -2.81 -15.80 -2.49
CA ASP A 51 -2.82 -17.01 -1.65
C ASP A 51 -1.42 -17.60 -1.39
N ASP A 52 -0.42 -17.22 -2.18
CA ASP A 52 0.98 -17.65 -2.00
C ASP A 52 1.70 -16.85 -0.90
N PHE A 53 1.06 -15.80 -0.40
CA PHE A 53 1.64 -14.88 0.57
C PHE A 53 0.75 -14.75 1.80
N SER A 54 1.39 -14.56 2.95
CA SER A 54 0.71 -14.16 4.18
C SER A 54 0.90 -12.66 4.41
N TYR A 55 -0.19 -12.00 4.78
CA TYR A 55 -0.25 -10.56 5.04
C TYR A 55 -0.44 -10.36 6.54
N GLU A 56 0.50 -9.69 7.19
CA GLU A 56 0.41 -9.38 8.61
C GLU A 56 0.48 -7.87 8.85
N ILE A 57 -0.56 -7.30 9.43
CA ILE A 57 -0.62 -5.87 9.69
C ILE A 57 0.24 -5.54 10.90
N ASN A 58 1.09 -4.55 10.69
CA ASN A 58 1.99 -3.99 11.67
C ASN A 58 1.77 -2.48 11.75
N TYR A 59 1.40 -1.98 12.91
CA TYR A 59 1.25 -0.54 13.15
C TYR A 59 2.57 0.17 13.44
N ARG A 60 3.69 -0.54 13.30
CA ARG A 60 5.03 -0.03 13.58
C ARG A 60 5.84 -0.01 12.28
N LEU A 61 6.39 1.16 11.97
CA LEU A 61 7.42 1.31 10.93
C LEU A 61 8.66 0.53 11.39
N GLY A 62 8.97 -0.58 10.72
CA GLY A 62 10.18 -1.35 11.02
C GLY A 62 10.11 -2.80 10.55
N GLY A 63 10.99 -3.13 9.60
CA GLY A 63 11.16 -4.47 9.06
C GLY A 63 11.53 -4.42 7.58
N GLU A 64 12.45 -5.29 7.17
CA GLU A 64 12.71 -5.65 5.78
C GLU A 64 11.47 -6.45 5.29
N ASN A 65 10.98 -6.25 4.07
CA ASN A 65 9.73 -6.83 3.50
C ASN A 65 8.38 -6.33 4.05
N HIS A 66 8.21 -5.02 4.27
CA HIS A 66 6.93 -4.43 4.69
C HIS A 66 6.47 -3.38 3.68
N TYR A 67 5.17 -3.37 3.34
CA TYR A 67 4.54 -2.29 2.61
C TYR A 67 3.92 -1.31 3.59
N THR A 68 4.37 -0.07 3.56
CA THR A 68 3.82 1.04 4.32
C THR A 68 2.61 1.59 3.58
N VAL A 69 1.45 1.62 4.22
CA VAL A 69 0.19 2.05 3.61
C VAL A 69 -0.22 3.41 4.17
N TYR A 70 -0.39 4.35 3.26
CA TYR A 70 -0.82 5.71 3.55
C TYR A 70 -2.22 5.92 2.99
N ARG A 71 -3.11 6.48 3.79
CA ARG A 71 -4.45 6.88 3.38
C ARG A 71 -4.46 8.34 2.97
N VAL A 72 -4.81 8.58 1.72
CA VAL A 72 -5.19 9.88 1.17
C VAL A 72 -6.65 10.10 1.55
N ASP A 73 -6.89 10.88 2.60
CA ASP A 73 -8.24 11.24 3.03
C ASP A 73 -8.77 12.34 2.11
N ILE A 74 -9.66 11.96 1.18
CA ILE A 74 -10.31 12.88 0.25
C ILE A 74 -11.53 13.52 0.95
N ASP A 75 -11.29 14.22 2.05
CA ASP A 75 -12.21 15.22 2.63
C ASP A 75 -11.72 16.62 2.22
N GLY A 76 -11.70 16.87 0.91
CA GLY A 76 -11.36 18.18 0.32
C GLY A 76 -9.87 18.43 0.03
N SER A 77 -8.97 17.51 0.34
CA SER A 77 -7.55 17.62 -0.07
C SER A 77 -7.35 17.01 -1.47
N GLU A 78 -7.47 17.86 -2.50
CA GLU A 78 -6.95 17.61 -3.86
C GLU A 78 -5.40 17.62 -3.91
N ALA A 79 -4.73 17.43 -2.77
CA ALA A 79 -3.31 17.78 -2.62
C ALA A 79 -2.35 16.74 -3.18
N VAL A 80 -2.75 15.46 -3.26
CA VAL A 80 -1.85 14.38 -3.70
C VAL A 80 -2.28 13.92 -5.09
N ALA A 81 -1.49 14.32 -6.09
CA ALA A 81 -1.65 13.93 -7.49
C ALA A 81 -1.70 12.39 -7.63
N ILE A 82 -2.20 11.90 -8.77
CA ILE A 82 -2.14 10.46 -9.03
C ILE A 82 -0.68 10.04 -9.10
N VAL A 83 -0.28 9.22 -8.15
CA VAL A 83 1.07 8.68 -8.05
C VAL A 83 1.18 7.54 -9.04
N GLN A 84 1.96 7.75 -10.10
CA GLN A 84 2.38 6.66 -10.98
C GLN A 84 3.44 5.81 -10.26
N ASP A 85 3.49 4.53 -10.60
CA ASP A 85 4.53 3.63 -10.12
C ASP A 85 5.91 4.23 -10.42
N GLY A 86 6.77 4.28 -9.41
CA GLY A 86 8.03 5.00 -9.56
C GLY A 86 8.82 5.26 -8.28
N GLN A 87 10.01 5.80 -8.50
CA GLN A 87 10.98 6.17 -7.47
C GLN A 87 11.00 7.68 -7.22
N ASP A 88 9.94 8.39 -7.60
CA ASP A 88 9.86 9.84 -7.47
C ASP A 88 9.85 10.24 -6.00
N GLN A 89 11.02 10.65 -5.51
CA GLN A 89 11.24 10.99 -4.11
C GLN A 89 10.34 12.16 -3.66
N GLU A 90 10.07 13.14 -4.53
CA GLU A 90 9.11 14.22 -4.24
C GLU A 90 7.71 13.69 -3.97
N VAL A 91 7.30 12.62 -4.63
CA VAL A 91 5.99 12.01 -4.44
C VAL A 91 5.95 11.21 -3.14
N ILE A 92 7.02 10.47 -2.84
CA ILE A 92 7.15 9.76 -1.55
C ILE A 92 7.05 10.77 -0.40
N GLU A 93 7.84 11.84 -0.44
CA GLU A 93 7.84 12.88 0.58
C GLU A 93 6.48 13.59 0.71
N ALA A 94 5.80 13.85 -0.41
CA ALA A 94 4.46 14.41 -0.40
C ALA A 94 3.44 13.46 0.23
N VAL A 95 3.54 12.15 -0.03
CA VAL A 95 2.66 11.15 0.58
C VAL A 95 2.91 11.05 2.08
N GLU A 96 4.16 10.97 2.52
CA GLU A 96 4.51 10.93 3.95
C GLU A 96 4.11 12.20 4.70
N ARG A 97 4.10 13.35 4.02
CA ARG A 97 3.76 14.65 4.62
C ARG A 97 2.27 14.96 4.61
N ASP A 98 1.58 14.68 3.51
CA ASP A 98 0.20 15.10 3.26
C ASP A 98 -0.82 13.96 3.46
N CYS A 99 -0.40 12.69 3.56
CA CYS A 99 -1.29 11.56 3.81
C CYS A 99 -1.22 11.06 5.26
N GLU A 100 -2.26 10.36 5.69
CA GLU A 100 -2.30 9.74 7.01
C GLU A 100 -1.70 8.33 6.94
N PHE A 101 -0.67 8.06 7.74
CA PHE A 101 -0.18 6.70 7.93
C PHE A 101 -1.25 5.87 8.65
N VAL A 102 -1.76 4.83 7.98
CA VAL A 102 -2.81 3.96 8.55
C VAL A 102 -2.25 2.64 9.06
N GLY A 103 -1.10 2.21 8.56
CA GLY A 103 -0.43 1.00 8.99
C GLY A 103 0.55 0.47 7.96
N SER A 104 1.30 -0.56 8.32
CA SER A 104 2.15 -1.31 7.39
C SER A 104 1.66 -2.75 7.31
N VAL A 105 1.90 -3.41 6.19
CA VAL A 105 1.60 -4.83 6.00
C VAL A 105 2.87 -5.55 5.63
N LYS A 106 3.23 -6.53 6.46
CA LYS A 106 4.31 -7.45 6.17
C LYS A 106 3.82 -8.49 5.20
N VAL A 107 4.55 -8.70 4.11
CA VAL A 107 4.23 -9.73 3.12
C VAL A 107 5.29 -10.81 3.22
N THR A 108 4.87 -12.01 3.62
CA THR A 108 5.75 -13.17 3.73
C THR A 108 5.34 -14.18 2.69
N ASN A 109 6.26 -14.52 1.78
CA ASN A 109 6.04 -15.57 0.81
C ASN A 109 5.96 -16.93 1.54
N LEU A 110 4.87 -17.66 1.35
CA LEU A 110 4.61 -18.96 1.99
C LEU A 110 5.28 -20.13 1.24
N THR A 111 5.68 -19.94 -0.02
CA THR A 111 6.39 -20.93 -0.82
C THR A 111 7.91 -20.82 -0.74
N ALA A 112 8.45 -19.75 -0.16
CA ALA A 112 9.89 -19.57 0.07
C ALA A 112 10.44 -20.32 1.31
N GLY A 113 9.83 -21.46 1.67
CA GLY A 113 10.32 -22.35 2.72
C GLY A 113 11.11 -23.52 2.13
N ASP A 114 12.45 -23.42 2.16
CA ASP A 114 13.38 -24.56 2.13
C ASP A 114 14.00 -24.73 3.52
#